data_AF-A0A960J5Q5-F1
#
_entry.id   AF-A0A960J5Q5-F1
#
_cell.length_a   1.000
_cell.length_b   1.000
_cell.length_c   1.000
_cell.angle_alpha   90.00
_cell.angle_beta   90.00
_cell.angle_gamma   90.00
#
_symmetry.space_group_name_H-M   'P 1'
#
loop_
_entity.id
_entity.type
_entity.pdbx_description
1 polymer ?
#
loop_
_entity_poly.entity_id
_entity_poly.type
_entity_poly.pdbx_seq_one_letter_code
_entity_poly.pdbx_strand_id
1 'polypeptide(L)'
;MNSISQSTETPRHGNGYKLTAIALGAAALGFNVYLSARIHAVDGAAEIERASLEREIMQLEQRMALKDKVHTETVEMLKGELERTQHVASTQARGEAKRLNDSAAKTLADRQREQQEMLLGEVGAVRTVSDETRAGLETVREEVSGVRGAMDDTRRNLAETGDILVRTQGDLDAFSGRLDEQGVSLAELKRRGERETMPFTLSESKTRTKVGELQVRLKSANPAKNRYTVEILADDRLILQKDRYVNEPVELYVTGAERPYEIVVTKVEKGRVSGFLSRPAWRQMARN
;
A
#
# COMPACT_ATOMS: atom_id res chain seq x y z
N MET A 1 153.99 47.54 -27.42
CA MET A 1 154.20 48.97 -27.09
C MET A 1 153.58 49.19 -25.73
N ASN A 2 154.20 49.76 -24.72
CA ASN A 2 155.51 50.39 -24.53
C ASN A 2 155.63 50.41 -22.99
N SER A 3 156.64 49.77 -22.39
CA SER A 3 158.02 50.26 -22.25
C SER A 3 158.15 51.41 -21.24
N ILE A 4 159.09 51.22 -20.31
CA ILE A 4 160.04 52.23 -19.76
C ILE A 4 159.49 53.07 -18.59
N SER A 5 160.21 53.31 -17.50
CA SER A 5 161.51 52.85 -16.95
C SER A 5 161.55 53.33 -15.49
N GLN A 6 161.98 52.51 -14.53
CA GLN A 6 163.33 52.50 -13.95
C GLN A 6 163.96 53.87 -13.61
N SER A 7 164.22 54.07 -12.31
CA SER A 7 165.46 54.65 -11.73
C SER A 7 165.29 54.65 -10.19
N THR A 8 165.76 53.69 -9.39
CA THR A 8 167.15 53.41 -8.94
C THR A 8 168.00 54.67 -8.72
N GLU A 9 168.23 55.07 -7.46
CA GLU A 9 169.53 54.92 -6.79
C GLU A 9 169.55 55.35 -5.30
N THR A 10 170.30 54.56 -4.55
CA THR A 10 170.74 54.59 -3.14
C THR A 10 171.89 55.61 -2.91
N PRO A 11 172.65 55.59 -1.79
CA PRO A 11 172.38 55.68 -0.35
C PRO A 11 173.17 56.88 0.28
N ARG A 12 173.00 57.33 1.54
CA ARG A 12 173.46 56.71 2.80
C ARG A 12 173.03 57.57 4.01
N HIS A 13 172.68 56.86 5.08
CA HIS A 13 172.92 57.14 6.51
C HIS A 13 171.99 58.13 7.25
N GLY A 14 171.33 57.60 8.29
CA GLY A 14 170.70 58.38 9.37
C GLY A 14 169.65 57.57 10.14
N ASN A 15 169.86 57.33 11.43
CA ASN A 15 169.22 56.33 12.30
C ASN A 15 167.74 56.60 12.73
N GLY A 16 166.87 57.17 11.87
CA GLY A 16 165.54 57.71 12.26
C GLY A 16 164.26 56.93 11.85
N TYR A 17 164.29 56.04 10.85
CA TYR A 17 163.07 55.50 10.19
C TYR A 17 162.35 54.33 10.91
N LYS A 18 162.94 53.76 11.97
CA LYS A 18 162.35 52.59 12.65
C LYS A 18 161.10 52.92 13.47
N LEU A 19 160.93 54.17 13.92
CA LEU A 19 159.75 54.61 14.67
C LEU A 19 158.56 54.96 13.75
N THR A 20 158.80 55.47 12.54
CA THR A 20 157.72 55.82 11.59
C THR A 20 157.09 54.61 10.91
N ALA A 21 157.86 53.54 10.67
CA ALA A 21 157.34 52.29 10.10
C ALA A 21 156.36 51.56 11.04
N ILE A 22 156.58 51.60 12.36
CA ILE A 22 155.70 50.97 13.34
C ILE A 22 154.35 51.71 13.43
N ALA A 23 154.37 53.05 13.35
CA ALA A 23 153.16 53.86 13.37
C ALA A 23 152.26 53.63 12.13
N LEU A 24 152.86 53.49 10.94
CA LEU A 24 152.13 53.19 9.69
C LEU A 24 151.52 51.77 9.70
N GLY A 25 152.23 50.78 10.24
CA GLY A 25 151.70 49.42 10.40
C GLY A 25 150.49 49.35 11.32
N ALA A 26 150.49 50.11 12.42
CA ALA A 26 149.35 50.17 13.35
C ALA A 26 148.11 50.83 12.72
N ALA A 27 148.29 51.88 11.90
CA ALA A 27 147.19 52.56 11.22
C ALA A 27 146.53 51.66 10.14
N ALA A 28 147.32 50.90 9.37
CA ALA A 28 146.80 49.98 8.37
C ALA A 28 145.99 48.83 8.98
N LEU A 29 146.43 48.29 10.12
CA LEU A 29 145.70 47.27 10.87
C LEU A 29 144.39 47.83 11.46
N GLY A 30 144.43 49.05 12.02
CA GLY A 30 143.22 49.72 12.51
C GLY A 30 142.19 49.95 11.40
N PHE A 31 142.63 50.35 10.20
CA PHE A 31 141.74 50.55 9.06
C PHE A 31 141.14 49.23 8.54
N ASN A 32 141.91 48.14 8.53
CA ASN A 32 141.40 46.83 8.12
C ASN A 32 140.36 46.27 9.09
N VAL A 33 140.60 46.42 10.41
CA VAL A 33 139.63 46.06 11.46
C VAL A 33 138.36 46.91 11.36
N TYR A 34 138.49 48.21 11.08
CA TYR A 34 137.35 49.09 10.87
C TYR A 34 136.51 48.69 9.66
N LEU A 35 137.15 48.34 8.53
CA LEU A 35 136.46 47.90 7.33
C LEU A 35 135.71 46.58 7.56
N SER A 36 136.33 45.63 8.26
CA SER A 36 135.70 44.35 8.62
C SER A 36 134.49 44.57 9.55
N ALA A 37 134.62 45.44 10.55
CA ALA A 37 133.52 45.77 11.46
C ALA A 37 132.32 46.40 10.72
N ARG A 38 132.57 47.21 9.69
CA ARG A 38 131.53 47.81 8.85
C ARG A 38 130.81 46.79 7.97
N ILE A 39 131.52 45.81 7.42
CA ILE A 39 130.90 44.74 6.61
C ILE A 39 130.02 43.85 7.50
N HIS A 40 130.51 43.45 8.69
CA HIS A 40 129.70 42.69 9.64
C HIS A 40 128.46 43.44 10.15
N ALA A 41 128.53 44.78 10.26
CA ALA A 41 127.38 45.59 10.65
C ALA A 41 126.28 45.66 9.56
N VAL A 42 126.66 45.56 8.28
CA VAL A 42 125.71 45.58 7.15
C VAL A 42 125.06 44.21 6.94
N ASP A 43 125.83 43.12 7.07
CA ASP A 43 125.28 41.75 7.01
C ASP A 43 124.30 41.50 8.17
N GLY A 44 124.60 41.98 9.37
CA GLY A 44 123.69 41.89 10.52
C GLY A 44 122.37 42.65 10.33
N ALA A 45 122.37 43.79 9.61
CA ALA A 45 121.15 44.55 9.34
C ALA A 45 120.24 43.85 8.32
N ALA A 46 120.82 43.18 7.32
CA ALA A 46 120.07 42.44 6.30
C ALA A 46 119.40 41.16 6.86
N GLU A 47 120.01 40.50 7.86
CA GLU A 47 119.41 39.34 8.53
C GLU A 47 118.23 39.72 9.43
N ILE A 48 118.29 40.88 10.11
CA ILE A 48 117.22 41.34 11.00
C ILE A 48 115.94 41.67 10.21
N GLU A 49 116.06 42.26 9.02
CA GLU A 49 114.91 42.59 8.15
C GLU A 49 114.26 41.31 7.59
N ARG A 50 115.07 40.34 7.12
CA ARG A 50 114.58 39.03 6.68
C ARG A 50 113.86 38.27 7.80
N ALA A 51 114.44 38.26 9.01
CA ALA A 51 113.81 37.65 10.18
C ALA A 51 112.51 38.35 10.61
N SER A 52 112.35 39.66 10.32
CA SER A 52 111.11 40.39 10.62
C SER A 52 110.00 40.10 9.59
N LEU A 53 110.35 40.03 8.30
CA LEU A 53 109.44 39.63 7.22
C LEU A 53 108.95 38.20 7.39
N GLU A 54 109.82 37.27 7.78
CA GLU A 54 109.43 35.89 8.08
C GLU A 54 108.43 35.80 9.23
N ARG A 55 108.60 36.61 10.30
CA ARG A 55 107.63 36.65 11.40
C ARG A 55 106.28 37.21 10.98
N GLU A 56 106.25 38.21 10.12
CA GLU A 56 105.01 38.81 9.63
C GLU A 56 104.24 37.85 8.71
N ILE A 57 104.96 37.12 7.85
CA ILE A 57 104.40 36.04 7.04
C ILE A 57 103.83 34.94 7.94
N MET A 58 104.56 34.50 8.97
CA MET A 58 104.06 33.51 9.93
C MET A 58 102.81 33.99 10.69
N GLN A 59 102.74 35.28 11.07
CA GLN A 59 101.55 35.84 11.71
C GLN A 59 100.36 35.94 10.74
N LEU A 60 100.60 36.26 9.47
CA LEU A 60 99.57 36.27 8.43
C LEU A 60 99.04 34.87 8.15
N GLU A 61 99.93 33.88 8.03
CA GLU A 61 99.56 32.47 7.88
C GLU A 61 98.73 31.98 9.07
N GLN A 62 99.12 32.32 10.31
CA GLN A 62 98.34 31.99 11.50
C GLN A 62 96.95 32.66 11.49
N ARG A 63 96.85 33.93 11.09
CA ARG A 63 95.56 34.64 11.00
C ARG A 63 94.68 34.09 9.89
N MET A 64 95.24 33.70 8.74
CA MET A 64 94.52 33.04 7.67
C MET A 64 94.05 31.65 8.11
N ALA A 65 94.91 30.85 8.74
CA ALA A 65 94.54 29.54 9.28
C ALA A 65 93.44 29.64 10.34
N LEU A 66 93.48 30.67 11.21
CA LEU A 66 92.40 30.95 12.17
C LEU A 66 91.10 31.37 11.48
N LYS A 67 91.16 32.23 10.46
CA LYS A 67 89.97 32.62 9.68
C LYS A 67 89.37 31.46 8.91
N ASP A 68 90.19 30.62 8.28
CA ASP A 68 89.75 29.44 7.56
C ASP A 68 89.12 28.43 8.52
N LYS A 69 89.69 28.26 9.71
CA LYS A 69 89.11 27.43 10.76
C LYS A 69 87.77 27.98 11.24
N VAL A 70 87.66 29.27 11.53
CA VAL A 70 86.39 29.91 11.94
C VAL A 70 85.36 29.88 10.80
N HIS A 71 85.76 30.06 9.55
CA HIS A 71 84.86 29.93 8.40
C HIS A 71 84.38 28.50 8.21
N THR A 72 85.26 27.52 8.37
CA THR A 72 84.89 26.11 8.30
C THR A 72 83.92 25.75 9.44
N GLU A 73 84.22 26.17 10.67
CA GLU A 73 83.35 25.95 11.83
C GLU A 73 81.98 26.65 11.69
N THR A 74 81.93 27.89 11.17
CA THR A 74 80.67 28.60 10.95
C THR A 74 79.84 27.98 9.82
N VAL A 75 80.47 27.50 8.76
CA VAL A 75 79.79 26.77 7.68
C VAL A 75 79.27 25.42 8.18
N GLU A 76 80.04 24.68 8.97
CA GLU A 76 79.59 23.45 9.61
C GLU A 76 78.44 23.69 10.59
N MET A 77 78.50 24.76 11.38
CA MET A 77 77.43 25.16 12.29
C MET A 77 76.14 25.51 11.53
N LEU A 78 76.23 26.34 10.48
CA LEU A 78 75.07 26.71 9.65
C LEU A 78 74.48 25.52 8.90
N LYS A 79 75.33 24.60 8.40
CA LYS A 79 74.86 23.32 7.82
C LYS A 79 74.14 22.47 8.85
N GLY A 80 74.72 22.33 10.04
CA GLY A 80 74.09 21.60 11.14
C GLY A 80 72.80 22.25 11.62
N GLU A 81 72.67 23.57 11.58
CA GLU A 81 71.43 24.28 11.91
C GLU A 81 70.39 24.09 10.82
N LEU A 82 70.75 24.21 9.54
CA LEU A 82 69.87 23.96 8.41
C LEU A 82 69.33 22.51 8.39
N GLU A 83 70.20 21.52 8.64
CA GLU A 83 69.80 20.11 8.74
C GLU A 83 68.84 19.87 9.90
N ARG A 84 69.08 20.52 11.05
CA ARG A 84 68.15 20.45 12.21
C ARG A 84 66.82 21.11 11.89
N THR A 85 66.82 22.31 11.29
CA THR A 85 65.59 22.99 10.87
C THR A 85 64.82 22.18 9.84
N GLN A 86 65.50 21.56 8.86
CA GLN A 86 64.90 20.68 7.87
C GLN A 86 64.32 19.40 8.50
N HIS A 87 65.03 18.79 9.45
CA HIS A 87 64.54 17.62 10.18
C HIS A 87 63.34 17.94 11.06
N VAL A 88 63.34 19.08 11.76
CA VAL A 88 62.22 19.53 12.58
C VAL A 88 61.01 19.85 11.69
N ALA A 89 61.21 20.60 10.60
CA ALA A 89 60.14 20.87 9.64
C ALA A 89 59.56 19.58 9.02
N SER A 90 60.42 18.62 8.66
CA SER A 90 59.98 17.33 8.12
C SER A 90 59.23 16.48 9.15
N THR A 91 59.70 16.43 10.40
CA THR A 91 59.03 15.66 11.46
C THR A 91 57.71 16.30 11.87
N GLN A 92 57.64 17.63 11.89
CA GLN A 92 56.42 18.38 12.16
C GLN A 92 55.38 18.20 11.04
N ALA A 93 55.78 18.33 9.77
CA ALA A 93 54.91 18.08 8.62
C ALA A 93 54.40 16.62 8.57
N ARG A 94 55.26 15.64 8.90
CA ARG A 94 54.85 14.23 9.02
C ARG A 94 53.89 14.00 10.19
N GLY A 95 54.11 14.67 11.32
CA GLY A 95 53.23 14.60 12.49
C GLY A 95 51.85 15.19 12.22
N GLU A 96 51.79 16.33 11.54
CA GLU A 96 50.54 16.97 11.11
C GLU A 96 49.82 16.14 10.05
N ALA A 97 50.53 15.65 9.03
CA ALA A 97 49.96 14.76 8.02
C ALA A 97 49.41 13.46 8.64
N LYS A 98 50.11 12.89 9.63
CA LYS A 98 49.62 11.72 10.37
C LYS A 98 48.36 12.05 11.17
N ARG A 99 48.33 13.18 11.89
CA ARG A 99 47.14 13.61 12.63
C ARG A 99 45.93 13.86 11.72
N LEU A 100 46.15 14.46 10.56
CA LEU A 100 45.11 14.67 9.54
C LEU A 100 44.62 13.35 8.93
N ASN A 101 45.53 12.40 8.67
CA ASN A 101 45.13 11.06 8.23
C ASN A 101 44.38 10.29 9.32
N ASP A 102 44.83 10.36 10.57
CA ASP A 102 44.17 9.69 11.70
C ASP A 102 42.78 10.29 11.97
N SER A 103 42.62 11.62 11.85
CA SER A 103 41.31 12.28 11.98
C SER A 103 40.40 11.96 10.79
N ALA A 104 40.91 11.98 9.56
CA ALA A 104 40.16 11.61 8.37
C ALA A 104 39.71 10.13 8.40
N ALA A 105 40.59 9.22 8.83
CA ALA A 105 40.28 7.81 9.01
C ALA A 105 39.19 7.61 10.07
N LYS A 106 39.26 8.34 11.18
CA LYS A 106 38.25 8.30 12.23
C LYS A 106 36.90 8.83 11.74
N THR A 107 36.87 9.98 11.07
CA THR A 107 35.62 10.52 10.48
C THR A 107 35.03 9.59 9.43
N LEU A 108 35.85 8.92 8.62
CA LEU A 108 35.37 7.95 7.63
C LEU A 108 34.77 6.72 8.31
N ALA A 109 35.41 6.20 9.36
CA ALA A 109 34.89 5.09 10.14
C ALA A 109 33.58 5.45 10.86
N ASP A 110 33.49 6.65 11.42
CA ASP A 110 32.28 7.15 12.08
C ASP A 110 31.13 7.31 11.08
N ARG A 111 31.38 7.90 9.90
CA ARG A 111 30.38 7.99 8.82
C ARG A 111 29.94 6.62 8.30
N GLN A 112 30.86 5.65 8.19
CA GLN A 112 30.50 4.29 7.80
C GLN A 112 29.59 3.62 8.84
N ARG A 113 29.87 3.80 10.14
CA ARG A 113 29.01 3.30 11.22
C ARG A 113 27.63 3.94 11.17
N GLU A 114 27.55 5.27 11.07
CA GLU A 114 26.28 6.00 10.95
C GLU A 114 25.48 5.53 9.73
N GLN A 115 26.11 5.36 8.57
CA GLN A 115 25.45 4.82 7.38
C GLN A 115 24.96 3.38 7.58
N GLN A 116 25.76 2.54 8.23
CA GLN A 116 25.40 1.15 8.48
C GLN A 116 24.23 1.04 9.48
N GLU A 117 24.21 1.89 10.51
CA GLU A 117 23.09 2.01 11.45
C GLU A 117 21.82 2.52 10.77
N MET A 118 21.91 3.55 9.92
CA MET A 118 20.77 4.04 9.13
C MET A 118 20.22 2.95 8.19
N LEU A 119 21.09 2.24 7.46
CA LEU A 119 20.69 1.15 6.58
C LEU A 119 20.05 0.00 7.34
N LEU A 120 20.59 -0.38 8.50
CA LEU A 120 19.98 -1.39 9.37
C LEU A 120 18.60 -0.95 9.87
N GLY A 121 18.44 0.32 10.22
CA GLY A 121 17.16 0.91 10.59
C GLY A 121 16.14 0.91 9.46
N GLU A 122 16.54 1.33 8.25
CA GLU A 122 15.68 1.34 7.07
C GLU A 122 15.28 -0.08 6.64
N VAL A 123 16.23 -1.02 6.63
CA VAL A 123 15.95 -2.45 6.37
C VAL A 123 15.01 -3.03 7.43
N GLY A 124 15.19 -2.65 8.70
CA GLY A 124 14.27 -3.01 9.78
C GLY A 124 12.85 -2.50 9.54
N ALA A 125 12.71 -1.22 9.20
CA ALA A 125 11.41 -0.60 8.89
C ALA A 125 10.74 -1.21 7.64
N VAL A 126 11.52 -1.49 6.59
CA VAL A 126 11.01 -2.16 5.39
C VAL A 126 10.54 -3.58 5.72
N ARG A 127 11.27 -4.29 6.59
CA ARG A 127 10.89 -5.64 7.03
C ARG A 127 9.59 -5.62 7.85
N THR A 128 9.44 -4.69 8.78
CA THR A 128 8.19 -4.57 9.56
C THR A 128 6.99 -4.26 8.66
N VAL A 129 7.12 -3.32 7.72
CA VAL A 129 6.06 -3.02 6.74
C VAL A 129 5.75 -4.23 5.85
N SER A 130 6.77 -5.00 5.46
CA SER A 130 6.60 -6.21 4.66
C SER A 130 5.85 -7.30 5.43
N ASP A 131 6.19 -7.50 6.70
CA ASP A 131 5.55 -8.49 7.57
C ASP A 131 4.08 -8.11 7.85
N GLU A 132 3.80 -6.82 8.12
CA GLU A 132 2.43 -6.29 8.27
C GLU A 132 1.61 -6.44 6.99
N THR A 133 2.20 -6.12 5.83
CA THR A 133 1.54 -6.28 4.53
C THR A 133 1.22 -7.76 4.27
N ARG A 134 2.14 -8.66 4.61
CA ARG A 134 1.93 -10.11 4.46
C ARG A 134 0.79 -10.60 5.36
N ALA A 135 0.74 -10.15 6.61
CA ALA A 135 -0.34 -10.46 7.52
C ALA A 135 -1.70 -9.94 7.00
N GLY A 136 -1.73 -8.68 6.53
CA GLY A 136 -2.94 -8.10 5.92
C GLY A 136 -3.41 -8.86 4.68
N LEU A 137 -2.49 -9.33 3.84
CA LEU A 137 -2.83 -10.17 2.67
C LEU A 137 -3.41 -11.53 3.07
N GLU A 138 -2.94 -12.14 4.16
CA GLU A 138 -3.54 -13.37 4.68
C GLU A 138 -4.96 -13.14 5.21
N THR A 139 -5.18 -12.07 5.98
CA THR A 139 -6.53 -11.68 6.43
C THR A 139 -7.48 -11.44 5.26
N VAL A 140 -7.05 -10.67 4.24
CA VAL A 140 -7.87 -10.42 3.05
C VAL A 140 -8.17 -11.73 2.29
N ARG A 141 -7.20 -12.66 2.24
CA ARG A 141 -7.41 -13.97 1.61
C ARG A 141 -8.46 -14.80 2.36
N GLU A 142 -8.43 -14.79 3.68
CA GLU A 142 -9.43 -15.45 4.53
C GLU A 142 -10.81 -14.82 4.35
N GLU A 143 -10.92 -13.49 4.38
CA GLU A 143 -12.17 -12.76 4.15
C GLU A 143 -12.75 -13.08 2.76
N VAL A 144 -11.93 -13.06 1.70
CA VAL A 144 -12.37 -13.41 0.34
C VAL A 144 -12.82 -14.87 0.26
N SER A 145 -12.16 -15.78 0.98
CA SER A 145 -12.59 -17.18 1.07
C SER A 145 -13.94 -17.30 1.79
N GLY A 146 -14.14 -16.56 2.88
CA GLY A 146 -15.40 -16.50 3.61
C GLY A 146 -16.54 -15.94 2.76
N VAL A 147 -16.30 -14.84 2.04
CA VAL A 147 -17.27 -14.23 1.12
C VAL A 147 -17.66 -15.19 0.00
N ARG A 148 -16.70 -15.94 -0.57
CA ARG A 148 -17.01 -16.98 -1.57
C ARG A 148 -17.91 -18.07 -1.00
N GLY A 149 -17.64 -18.55 0.21
CA GLY A 149 -18.50 -19.51 0.90
C GLY A 149 -19.92 -18.99 1.11
N ALA A 150 -20.05 -17.78 1.65
CA ALA A 150 -21.35 -17.13 1.85
C ALA A 150 -22.12 -16.91 0.53
N MET A 151 -21.43 -16.61 -0.57
CA MET A 151 -22.02 -16.47 -1.89
C MET A 151 -22.52 -17.81 -2.44
N ASP A 152 -21.76 -18.90 -2.25
CA ASP A 152 -22.18 -20.25 -2.64
C ASP A 152 -23.41 -20.72 -1.84
N ASP A 153 -23.45 -20.44 -0.54
CA ASP A 153 -24.61 -20.74 0.31
C ASP A 153 -25.84 -19.93 -0.08
N THR A 154 -25.66 -18.64 -0.37
CA THR A 154 -26.74 -17.78 -0.89
C THR A 154 -27.27 -18.32 -2.21
N ARG A 155 -26.39 -18.79 -3.12
CA ARG A 155 -26.79 -19.38 -4.39
C ARG A 155 -27.59 -20.67 -4.20
N ARG A 156 -27.21 -21.53 -3.25
CA ARG A 156 -27.97 -22.75 -2.90
C ARG A 156 -29.35 -22.40 -2.34
N ASN A 157 -29.42 -21.48 -1.38
CA ASN A 157 -30.68 -21.05 -0.78
C ASN A 157 -31.63 -20.42 -1.82
N LEU A 158 -31.09 -19.66 -2.77
CA LEU A 158 -31.87 -19.07 -3.85
C LEU A 158 -32.42 -20.14 -4.80
N ALA A 159 -31.63 -21.18 -5.12
CA ALA A 159 -32.09 -22.31 -5.93
C ALA A 159 -33.21 -23.09 -5.22
N GLU A 160 -33.04 -23.40 -3.94
CA GLU A 160 -34.06 -24.08 -3.13
C GLU A 160 -35.34 -23.26 -3.02
N THR A 161 -35.22 -21.95 -2.79
CA THR A 161 -36.38 -21.03 -2.77
C THR A 161 -37.08 -21.01 -4.13
N GLY A 162 -36.33 -21.02 -5.22
CA GLY A 162 -36.88 -21.12 -6.57
C GLY A 162 -37.71 -22.39 -6.77
N ASP A 163 -37.20 -23.53 -6.33
CA ASP A 163 -37.90 -24.82 -6.43
C ASP A 163 -39.20 -24.84 -5.59
N ILE A 164 -39.16 -24.26 -4.38
CA ILE A 164 -40.34 -24.13 -3.52
C ILE A 164 -41.40 -23.25 -4.19
N LEU A 165 -41.01 -22.13 -4.80
CA LEU A 165 -41.93 -21.23 -5.49
C LEU A 165 -42.59 -21.91 -6.70
N VAL A 166 -41.82 -22.66 -7.51
CA VAL A 166 -42.37 -23.41 -8.65
C VAL A 166 -43.39 -24.47 -8.19
N ARG A 167 -43.09 -25.19 -7.11
CA ARG A 167 -44.04 -26.17 -6.53
C ARG A 167 -45.30 -25.48 -6.01
N THR A 168 -45.14 -24.40 -5.25
CA THR A 168 -46.26 -23.62 -4.70
C THR A 168 -47.14 -23.06 -5.80
N GLN A 169 -46.55 -22.57 -6.89
CA GLN A 169 -47.29 -22.12 -8.06
C GLN A 169 -48.11 -23.26 -8.68
N GLY A 170 -47.50 -24.44 -8.88
CA GLY A 170 -48.22 -25.61 -9.40
C GLY A 170 -49.37 -26.07 -8.49
N ASP A 171 -49.18 -26.04 -7.17
CA ASP A 171 -50.24 -26.37 -6.21
C ASP A 171 -51.38 -25.35 -6.22
N LEU A 172 -51.07 -24.06 -6.39
CA LEU A 172 -52.06 -22.99 -6.52
C LEU A 172 -52.86 -23.11 -7.83
N ASP A 173 -52.20 -23.42 -8.94
CA ASP A 173 -52.86 -23.65 -10.22
C ASP A 173 -53.82 -24.84 -10.14
N ALA A 174 -53.36 -25.95 -9.54
CA ALA A 174 -54.20 -27.13 -9.29
C ALA A 174 -55.38 -26.82 -8.34
N PHE A 175 -55.16 -25.98 -7.33
CA PHE A 175 -56.21 -25.54 -6.43
C PHE A 175 -57.24 -24.64 -7.14
N SER A 176 -56.79 -23.70 -7.97
CA SER A 176 -57.67 -22.85 -8.79
C SER A 176 -58.55 -23.70 -9.70
N GLY A 177 -57.99 -24.70 -10.38
CA GLY A 177 -58.77 -25.62 -11.22
C GLY A 177 -59.86 -26.36 -10.44
N ARG A 178 -59.55 -26.84 -9.23
CA ARG A 178 -60.55 -27.46 -8.35
C ARG A 178 -61.62 -26.49 -7.87
N LEU A 179 -61.27 -25.24 -7.57
CA LEU A 179 -62.25 -24.21 -7.19
C LEU A 179 -63.21 -23.90 -8.33
N ASP A 180 -62.72 -23.85 -9.58
CA ASP A 180 -63.56 -23.62 -10.76
C ASP A 180 -64.54 -24.80 -10.96
N GLU A 181 -64.06 -26.04 -10.86
CA GLU A 181 -64.91 -27.23 -10.91
C GLU A 181 -65.97 -27.27 -9.79
N GLN A 182 -65.57 -26.89 -8.57
CA GLN A 182 -66.49 -26.75 -7.45
C GLN A 182 -67.50 -25.63 -7.69
N GLY A 183 -67.09 -24.50 -8.26
CA GLY A 183 -67.96 -23.39 -8.63
C GLY A 183 -69.02 -23.81 -9.64
N VAL A 184 -68.63 -24.53 -10.69
CA VAL A 184 -69.56 -25.11 -11.68
C VAL A 184 -70.51 -26.09 -11.01
N SER A 185 -69.99 -27.00 -10.17
CA SER A 185 -70.80 -27.99 -9.45
C SER A 185 -71.81 -27.33 -8.50
N LEU A 186 -71.40 -26.29 -7.78
CA LEU A 186 -72.27 -25.52 -6.90
C LEU A 186 -73.34 -24.76 -7.68
N ALA A 187 -72.98 -24.15 -8.81
CA ALA A 187 -73.94 -23.50 -9.69
C ALA A 187 -74.97 -24.50 -10.23
N GLU A 188 -74.53 -25.71 -10.61
CA GLU A 188 -75.43 -26.78 -11.04
C GLU A 188 -76.34 -27.26 -9.91
N LEU A 189 -75.82 -27.48 -8.70
CA LEU A 189 -76.60 -27.88 -7.54
C LEU A 189 -77.64 -26.81 -7.18
N LYS A 190 -77.25 -25.54 -7.22
CA LYS A 190 -78.15 -24.40 -7.00
C LYS A 190 -79.26 -24.39 -8.05
N ARG A 191 -78.90 -24.46 -9.34
CA ARG A 191 -79.87 -24.51 -10.45
C ARG A 191 -80.83 -25.70 -10.33
N ARG A 192 -80.33 -26.86 -9.88
CA ARG A 192 -81.14 -28.05 -9.65
C ARG A 192 -82.11 -27.87 -8.47
N GLY A 193 -81.76 -27.08 -7.46
CA GLY A 193 -82.61 -26.81 -6.29
C GLY A 193 -83.61 -25.65 -6.46
N GLU A 194 -83.37 -24.75 -7.42
CA GLU A 194 -84.23 -23.60 -7.68
C GLU A 194 -85.60 -24.02 -8.25
N ARG A 195 -86.66 -23.50 -7.63
CA ARG A 195 -88.04 -23.71 -8.03
C ARG A 195 -88.71 -22.36 -8.29
N GLU A 196 -89.44 -22.28 -9.39
CA GLU A 196 -90.26 -21.12 -9.73
C GLU A 196 -91.66 -21.32 -9.15
N THR A 197 -92.14 -20.33 -8.38
CA THR A 197 -93.48 -20.36 -7.78
C THR A 197 -94.42 -19.43 -8.52
N MET A 198 -95.60 -19.95 -8.87
CA MET A 198 -96.66 -19.21 -9.55
C MET A 198 -97.89 -19.14 -8.65
N PRO A 199 -98.25 -17.96 -8.11
CA PRO A 199 -99.42 -17.84 -7.27
C PRO A 199 -100.70 -18.07 -8.09
N PHE A 200 -101.70 -18.68 -7.46
CA PHE A 200 -103.02 -18.86 -8.05
C PHE A 200 -104.12 -18.69 -7.02
N THR A 201 -105.32 -18.40 -7.54
CA THR A 201 -106.57 -18.42 -6.77
C THR A 201 -107.62 -19.16 -7.58
N LEU A 202 -108.31 -20.10 -6.93
CA LEU A 202 -109.37 -20.89 -7.55
C LEU A 202 -110.66 -20.67 -6.76
N SER A 203 -111.74 -20.38 -7.48
CA SER A 203 -113.09 -20.40 -6.95
C SER A 203 -113.77 -21.71 -7.32
N GLU A 204 -114.71 -22.16 -6.49
CA GLU A 204 -115.49 -23.37 -6.74
C GLU A 204 -116.31 -23.17 -8.02
N SER A 205 -116.03 -24.00 -9.03
CA SER A 205 -116.60 -23.86 -10.38
C SER A 205 -116.69 -25.21 -11.08
N LYS A 206 -117.54 -25.27 -12.11
CA LYS A 206 -117.60 -26.39 -13.07
C LYS A 206 -116.47 -26.34 -14.09
N THR A 207 -115.87 -25.16 -14.31
CA THR A 207 -114.77 -24.96 -15.27
C THR A 207 -113.40 -25.16 -14.61
N ARG A 208 -112.40 -25.59 -15.40
CA ARG A 208 -111.00 -25.66 -14.95
C ARG A 208 -110.30 -24.34 -15.27
N THR A 209 -109.43 -23.89 -14.37
CA THR A 209 -108.59 -22.71 -14.55
C THR A 209 -107.17 -23.14 -14.87
N LYS A 210 -106.53 -22.47 -15.83
CA LYS A 210 -105.12 -22.74 -16.17
C LYS A 210 -104.19 -22.16 -15.10
N VAL A 211 -103.37 -23.01 -14.50
CA VAL A 211 -102.31 -22.64 -13.54
C VAL A 211 -101.00 -23.16 -14.11
N GLY A 212 -100.24 -22.29 -14.76
CA GLY A 212 -99.06 -22.70 -15.54
C GLY A 212 -99.47 -23.62 -16.70
N GLU A 213 -98.97 -24.86 -16.68
CA GLU A 213 -99.27 -25.90 -17.69
C GLU A 213 -100.39 -26.85 -17.25
N LEU A 214 -100.87 -26.69 -16.01
CA LEU A 214 -101.91 -27.53 -15.43
C LEU A 214 -103.26 -26.86 -15.59
N GLN A 215 -104.33 -27.65 -15.70
CA GLN A 215 -105.69 -27.14 -15.52
C GLN A 215 -106.24 -27.64 -14.20
N VAL A 216 -106.56 -26.72 -13.29
CA VAL A 216 -106.96 -27.05 -11.92
C VAL A 216 -108.36 -26.55 -11.66
N ARG A 217 -109.13 -27.34 -10.92
CA ARG A 217 -110.48 -26.99 -10.52
C ARG A 217 -110.72 -27.33 -9.06
N LEU A 218 -111.27 -26.36 -8.33
CA LEU A 218 -111.74 -26.58 -6.97
C LEU A 218 -113.10 -27.29 -6.99
N LYS A 219 -113.18 -28.45 -6.34
CA LYS A 219 -114.42 -29.23 -6.17
C LYS A 219 -115.15 -28.88 -4.88
N SER A 220 -114.39 -28.65 -3.82
CA SER A 220 -114.94 -28.29 -2.51
C SER A 220 -113.85 -27.61 -1.67
N ALA A 221 -114.27 -26.65 -0.84
CA ALA A 221 -113.44 -26.00 0.15
C ALA A 221 -114.14 -25.99 1.50
N ASN A 222 -113.47 -26.49 2.54
CA ASN A 222 -113.95 -26.52 3.91
C ASN A 222 -112.99 -25.72 4.81
N PRO A 223 -113.25 -24.42 5.02
CA PRO A 223 -112.41 -23.55 5.86
C PRO A 223 -112.35 -24.02 7.32
N ALA A 224 -113.45 -24.53 7.86
CA ALA A 224 -113.51 -24.96 9.26
C ALA A 224 -112.59 -26.14 9.55
N LYS A 225 -112.31 -26.98 8.55
CA LYS A 225 -111.40 -28.13 8.65
C LYS A 225 -110.06 -27.90 7.95
N ASN A 226 -109.82 -26.72 7.37
CA ASN A 226 -108.68 -26.43 6.50
C ASN A 226 -108.45 -27.50 5.43
N ARG A 227 -109.55 -27.97 4.81
CA ARG A 227 -109.51 -29.00 3.77
C ARG A 227 -110.03 -28.51 2.45
N TYR A 228 -109.52 -29.10 1.38
CA TYR A 228 -110.01 -28.87 0.03
C TYR A 228 -109.97 -30.15 -0.79
N THR A 229 -110.79 -30.18 -1.84
CA THR A 229 -110.69 -31.18 -2.91
C THR A 229 -110.45 -30.45 -4.22
N VAL A 230 -109.39 -30.83 -4.94
CA VAL A 230 -109.06 -30.29 -6.26
C VAL A 230 -108.96 -31.39 -7.28
N GLU A 231 -109.39 -31.07 -8.49
CA GLU A 231 -109.24 -31.90 -9.68
C GLU A 231 -108.22 -31.22 -10.59
N ILE A 232 -107.18 -31.95 -10.97
CA ILE A 232 -106.02 -31.45 -11.71
C ILE A 232 -105.91 -32.25 -13.00
N LEU A 233 -105.88 -31.58 -14.14
CA LEU A 233 -105.54 -32.17 -15.43
C LEU A 233 -104.09 -31.82 -15.76
N ALA A 234 -103.25 -32.84 -15.94
CA ALA A 234 -101.85 -32.75 -16.34
C ALA A 234 -101.59 -33.82 -17.41
N ASP A 235 -101.03 -33.46 -18.57
CA ASP A 235 -100.72 -34.38 -19.68
C ASP A 235 -101.84 -35.40 -20.00
N ASP A 236 -103.04 -34.88 -20.23
CA ASP A 236 -104.23 -35.69 -20.52
C ASP A 236 -104.66 -36.67 -19.41
N ARG A 237 -104.01 -36.62 -18.24
CA ARG A 237 -104.37 -37.40 -17.05
C ARG A 237 -105.13 -36.55 -16.04
N LEU A 238 -106.29 -37.06 -15.64
CA LEU A 238 -107.12 -36.43 -14.62
C LEU A 238 -106.79 -37.00 -13.24
N ILE A 239 -106.31 -36.14 -12.35
CA ILE A 239 -105.92 -36.48 -10.98
C ILE A 239 -106.89 -35.81 -10.02
N LEU A 240 -107.51 -36.59 -9.15
CA LEU A 240 -108.42 -36.07 -8.13
C LEU A 240 -107.77 -36.18 -6.75
N GLN A 241 -107.54 -35.04 -6.11
CA GLN A 241 -106.97 -34.94 -4.78
C GLN A 241 -108.08 -34.60 -3.80
N LYS A 242 -108.55 -35.60 -3.05
CA LYS A 242 -109.66 -35.46 -2.11
C LYS A 242 -109.16 -35.12 -0.71
N ASP A 243 -109.89 -34.22 -0.05
CA ASP A 243 -109.76 -33.90 1.38
C ASP A 243 -108.32 -33.59 1.87
N ARG A 244 -107.54 -32.92 1.02
CA ARG A 244 -106.16 -32.50 1.32
C ARG A 244 -106.13 -31.35 2.33
N TYR A 245 -105.08 -31.32 3.14
CA TYR A 245 -104.85 -30.21 4.08
C TYR A 245 -104.18 -29.02 3.39
N VAL A 246 -104.38 -27.82 3.94
CA VAL A 246 -103.55 -26.65 3.59
C VAL A 246 -102.08 -26.90 3.90
N ASN A 247 -101.20 -26.22 3.15
CA ASN A 247 -99.74 -26.33 3.22
C ASN A 247 -99.17 -27.74 2.95
N GLU A 248 -100.00 -28.65 2.43
CA GLU A 248 -99.57 -29.96 1.94
C GLU A 248 -99.18 -29.84 0.45
N PRO A 249 -97.93 -30.13 0.07
CA PRO A 249 -97.54 -30.17 -1.33
C PRO A 249 -98.16 -31.38 -2.03
N VAL A 250 -98.88 -31.11 -3.11
CA VAL A 250 -99.39 -32.15 -4.00
C VAL A 250 -98.42 -32.28 -5.18
N GLU A 251 -97.66 -33.37 -5.18
CA GLU A 251 -96.74 -33.72 -6.27
C GLU A 251 -97.48 -34.21 -7.53
N LEU A 252 -97.07 -33.69 -8.68
CA LEU A 252 -97.64 -33.97 -9.99
C LEU A 252 -96.50 -34.26 -10.96
N TYR A 253 -96.50 -35.47 -11.51
CA TYR A 253 -95.51 -35.89 -12.49
C TYR A 253 -96.00 -35.49 -13.88
N VAL A 254 -95.32 -34.49 -14.46
CA VAL A 254 -95.55 -33.97 -15.81
C VAL A 254 -94.43 -34.49 -16.71
N THR A 255 -94.77 -34.88 -17.93
CA THR A 255 -93.93 -35.43 -18.97
C THR A 255 -92.91 -34.38 -19.40
N GLY A 256 -91.63 -34.73 -19.37
CA GLY A 256 -90.53 -33.81 -19.68
C GLY A 256 -90.05 -32.96 -18.49
N ALA A 257 -90.62 -33.11 -17.29
CA ALA A 257 -90.08 -32.51 -16.08
C ALA A 257 -89.16 -33.49 -15.32
N GLU A 258 -87.93 -33.09 -15.01
CA GLU A 258 -86.99 -33.91 -14.21
C GLU A 258 -87.43 -34.07 -12.75
N ARG A 259 -88.26 -33.15 -12.23
CA ARG A 259 -88.81 -33.17 -10.88
C ARG A 259 -90.30 -32.88 -10.92
N PRO A 260 -91.10 -33.41 -9.97
CA PRO A 260 -92.53 -33.20 -9.96
C PRO A 260 -92.88 -31.72 -9.76
N TYR A 261 -93.96 -31.30 -10.40
CA TYR A 261 -94.61 -30.03 -10.10
C TYR A 261 -95.32 -30.18 -8.76
N GLU A 262 -95.35 -29.14 -7.94
CA GLU A 262 -95.98 -29.17 -6.63
C GLU A 262 -97.05 -28.11 -6.56
N ILE A 263 -98.29 -28.50 -6.29
CA ILE A 263 -99.35 -27.56 -5.96
C ILE A 263 -99.44 -27.46 -4.44
N VAL A 264 -99.29 -26.26 -3.90
CA VAL A 264 -99.47 -25.99 -2.47
C VAL A 264 -100.61 -25.00 -2.30
N VAL A 265 -101.67 -25.42 -1.63
CA VAL A 265 -102.75 -24.51 -1.21
C VAL A 265 -102.43 -24.00 0.17
N THR A 266 -102.25 -22.68 0.31
CA THR A 266 -101.87 -22.05 1.59
C THR A 266 -103.08 -21.51 2.35
N LYS A 267 -104.16 -21.17 1.65
CA LYS A 267 -105.37 -20.59 2.24
C LYS A 267 -106.63 -21.23 1.67
N VAL A 268 -107.55 -21.60 2.57
CA VAL A 268 -108.88 -22.10 2.23
C VAL A 268 -109.94 -21.15 2.81
N GLU A 269 -110.83 -20.70 1.95
CA GLU A 269 -111.98 -19.85 2.28
C GLU A 269 -113.27 -20.49 1.74
N LYS A 270 -114.43 -19.92 2.10
CA LYS A 270 -115.71 -20.48 1.67
C LYS A 270 -115.81 -20.42 0.15
N GLY A 271 -115.76 -21.57 -0.51
CA GLY A 271 -115.83 -21.70 -1.97
C GLY A 271 -114.60 -21.18 -2.72
N ARG A 272 -113.46 -20.94 -2.05
CA ARG A 272 -112.26 -20.38 -2.67
C ARG A 272 -110.98 -20.92 -2.03
N VAL A 273 -109.95 -21.15 -2.82
CA VAL A 273 -108.60 -21.50 -2.33
C VAL A 273 -107.54 -20.63 -2.99
N SER A 274 -106.47 -20.34 -2.26
CA SER A 274 -105.28 -19.63 -2.77
C SER A 274 -104.03 -20.43 -2.45
N GLY A 275 -103.06 -20.38 -3.34
CA GLY A 275 -101.85 -21.18 -3.25
C GLY A 275 -100.85 -20.80 -4.31
N PHE A 276 -99.87 -21.67 -4.51
CA PHE A 276 -98.89 -21.54 -5.57
C PHE A 276 -98.59 -22.89 -6.23
N LEU A 277 -98.26 -22.85 -7.51
CA LEU A 277 -97.66 -23.94 -8.25
C LEU A 277 -96.14 -23.75 -8.23
N SER A 278 -95.42 -24.71 -7.68
CA SER A 278 -93.97 -24.75 -7.61
C SER A 278 -93.44 -25.72 -8.67
N ARG A 279 -92.72 -25.20 -9.67
CA ARG A 279 -92.12 -26.00 -10.75
C ARG A 279 -90.60 -25.86 -10.75
N PRO A 280 -89.85 -26.81 -11.33
CA PRO A 280 -88.41 -26.63 -11.52
C PRO A 280 -88.12 -25.37 -12.35
N ALA A 281 -87.26 -24.48 -11.86
CA ALA A 281 -86.95 -23.23 -12.55
C ALA A 281 -86.19 -23.47 -13.87
N TRP A 282 -85.39 -24.53 -13.91
CA TRP A 282 -84.71 -24.98 -15.11
C TRP A 282 -85.46 -26.16 -15.74
N ARG A 283 -85.90 -25.98 -16.98
CA ARG A 283 -86.26 -27.10 -17.86
C ARG A 283 -85.07 -27.36 -18.77
N GLN A 284 -84.48 -28.55 -18.70
CA GLN A 284 -83.75 -29.06 -19.85
C GLN A 284 -84.79 -29.20 -20.97
N MET A 285 -84.84 -28.21 -21.86
CA MET A 285 -85.50 -28.40 -23.14
C MET A 285 -84.83 -29.62 -23.76
N ALA A 286 -85.59 -30.68 -23.97
CA ALA A 286 -85.11 -31.85 -24.69
C ALA A 286 -84.49 -31.33 -25.99
N ARG A 287 -83.18 -31.54 -26.16
CA ARG A 287 -82.53 -31.37 -27.46
C ARG A 287 -83.22 -32.38 -28.39
N ASN A 288 -84.10 -31.89 -29.26
CA ASN A 288 -84.45 -32.58 -30.50
C ASN A 288 -83.24 -32.56 -31.44
#